data_AF-A0A7C1WFK2-F1
#
_entry.id   AF-A0A7C1WFK2-F1
#
_cell.length_a   1.000
_cell.length_b   1.000
_cell.length_c   1.000
_cell.angle_alpha   90.00
_cell.angle_beta   90.00
_cell.angle_gamma   90.00
#
_symmetry.space_group_name_H-M   'P 1'
#
loop_
_entity.id
_entity.type
_entity.pdbx_description
1 polymer ?
#
loop_
_entity_poly.entity_id
_entity_poly.type
_entity_poly.pdbx_seq_one_letter_code
_entity_poly.pdbx_strand_id
1 'polypeptide(L)'
;MLRIRWHGHACFEITDEVTIVTDPHDGKSIGIHPPTVQGDIILVSHDHFDHNSVKTVEKEKSIVITDIKPHTISGVKIRGVEAFHDEAKGSKRGTINIYVFTVDDITFCHLGDLGHVLDEETVKKIGEVDILFIPVGGTYTIDAKEAWDVVKLI
;
A
#
# COMPACT_ATOMS: atom_id res chain seq x y z
N MET A 1 -19.04 8.05 5.83
CA MET A 1 -19.40 6.83 5.08
C MET A 1 -18.17 6.39 4.34
N LEU A 2 -17.62 5.25 4.74
CA LEU A 2 -16.44 4.66 4.14
C LEU A 2 -16.62 4.46 2.63
N ARG A 3 -15.65 4.96 1.85
CA ARG A 3 -15.57 4.78 0.40
C ARG A 3 -14.16 4.40 0.00
N ILE A 4 -14.05 3.46 -0.93
CA ILE A 4 -12.79 3.09 -1.57
C ILE A 4 -12.86 3.47 -3.05
N ARG A 5 -11.82 4.11 -3.57
CA ARG A 5 -11.67 4.41 -4.99
C ARG A 5 -10.28 4.00 -5.46
N TRP A 6 -10.24 3.28 -6.57
CA TRP A 6 -8.99 2.94 -7.25
C TRP A 6 -8.67 4.00 -8.30
N HIS A 7 -7.48 4.58 -8.24
CA HIS A 7 -6.99 5.57 -9.21
C HIS A 7 -6.09 4.94 -10.29
N GLY A 8 -5.93 3.61 -10.26
CA GLY A 8 -5.02 2.87 -11.13
C GLY A 8 -3.72 2.49 -10.41
N HIS A 9 -3.02 1.50 -10.97
CA HIS A 9 -1.77 0.98 -10.40
C HIS A 9 -1.94 0.59 -8.92
N ALA A 10 -1.01 0.97 -8.04
CA ALA A 10 -1.07 0.76 -6.60
C ALA A 10 -1.80 1.89 -5.81
N CYS A 11 -2.44 2.84 -6.52
CA CYS A 11 -3.02 4.03 -5.90
C CYS A 11 -4.49 3.84 -5.51
N PHE A 12 -4.74 3.73 -4.21
CA PHE A 12 -6.08 3.63 -3.63
C PHE A 12 -6.36 4.83 -2.74
N GLU A 13 -7.58 5.37 -2.87
CA GLU A 13 -8.17 6.37 -1.96
C GLU A 13 -9.15 5.65 -1.03
N ILE A 14 -8.95 5.80 0.27
CA ILE A 14 -9.86 5.32 1.32
C ILE A 14 -10.33 6.55 2.09
N THR A 15 -11.63 6.86 2.00
CA THR A 15 -12.21 8.07 2.59
C THR A 15 -13.29 7.70 3.60
N ASP A 16 -13.14 8.22 4.82
CA ASP A 16 -14.23 8.42 5.77
C ASP A 16 -14.13 9.83 6.40
N GLU A 17 -13.92 9.98 7.71
CA GLU A 17 -13.63 11.29 8.34
C GLU A 17 -12.30 11.89 7.83
N VAL A 18 -11.35 11.03 7.47
CA VAL A 18 -10.08 11.39 6.82
C VAL A 18 -9.91 10.62 5.51
N THR A 19 -9.07 11.15 4.61
CA THR A 19 -8.70 10.49 3.36
C THR A 19 -7.28 9.94 3.41
N ILE A 20 -7.15 8.63 3.24
CA ILE A 20 -5.87 7.92 3.11
C ILE A 20 -5.62 7.66 1.62
N VAL A 21 -4.41 7.92 1.15
CA VAL A 21 -3.98 7.59 -0.22
C VAL A 21 -2.75 6.70 -0.17
N THR A 22 -2.80 5.55 -0.82
CA THR A 22 -1.64 4.66 -0.98
C THR A 22 -0.93 4.96 -2.30
N ASP A 23 0.39 4.82 -2.32
CA ASP A 23 1.28 4.80 -3.50
C ASP A 23 0.83 5.70 -4.68
N PRO A 24 0.76 7.03 -4.49
CA PRO A 24 0.33 7.93 -5.54
C PRO A 24 1.32 7.93 -6.72
N HIS A 25 0.80 8.03 -7.94
CA HIS A 25 1.59 8.11 -9.18
C HIS A 25 1.34 9.42 -9.92
N ASP A 26 2.27 9.82 -10.80
CA ASP A 26 2.10 11.01 -11.64
C ASP A 26 1.20 10.77 -12.86
N GLY A 27 0.83 9.52 -13.11
CA GLY A 27 0.05 9.05 -14.26
C GLY A 27 0.86 9.05 -15.56
N LYS A 28 1.59 10.13 -15.85
CA LYS A 28 2.37 10.33 -17.08
C LYS A 28 3.43 9.24 -17.26
N SER A 29 4.16 8.88 -16.20
CA SER A 29 5.26 7.90 -16.28
C SER A 29 4.79 6.48 -16.59
N ILE A 30 3.53 6.15 -16.24
CA ILE A 30 2.92 4.83 -16.40
C ILE A 30 1.77 4.81 -17.42
N GLY A 31 1.50 5.93 -18.10
CA GLY A 31 0.55 6.01 -19.20
C GLY A 31 -0.94 6.02 -18.82
N ILE A 32 -1.29 6.46 -17.60
CA ILE A 32 -2.67 6.60 -17.12
C ILE A 32 -2.96 8.02 -16.59
N HIS A 33 -4.22 8.30 -16.25
CA HIS A 33 -4.57 9.58 -15.62
C HIS A 33 -4.06 9.64 -14.17
N PRO A 34 -3.49 10.77 -13.71
CA PRO A 34 -3.09 10.90 -12.31
C PRO A 34 -4.31 10.87 -11.37
N PRO A 35 -4.11 10.46 -10.10
CA PRO A 35 -5.13 10.63 -9.08
C PRO A 35 -5.49 12.12 -8.93
N THR A 36 -6.77 12.42 -8.75
CA THR A 36 -7.27 13.80 -8.56
C THR A 36 -7.65 14.09 -7.10
N VAL A 37 -7.35 13.17 -6.20
CA VAL A 37 -7.68 13.26 -4.76
C VAL A 37 -6.62 14.05 -4.01
N GLN A 38 -7.01 14.67 -2.89
CA GLN A 38 -6.08 15.18 -1.89
C GLN A 38 -6.18 14.38 -0.58
N GLY A 39 -5.08 13.78 -0.15
CA GLY A 39 -5.01 12.92 1.04
C GLY A 39 -4.65 13.66 2.32
N ASP A 40 -5.25 13.27 3.44
CA ASP A 40 -4.81 13.67 4.79
C ASP A 40 -3.61 12.82 5.24
N ILE A 41 -3.63 11.53 4.89
CA ILE A 41 -2.56 10.57 5.18
C ILE A 41 -2.12 9.95 3.85
N ILE A 42 -0.83 9.96 3.57
CA ILE A 42 -0.26 9.40 2.33
C ILE A 42 0.71 8.29 2.73
N LEU A 43 0.42 7.07 2.30
CA LEU A 43 1.24 5.89 2.55
C LEU A 43 2.06 5.59 1.30
N VAL A 44 3.39 5.56 1.43
CA VAL A 44 4.30 5.22 0.33
C VAL A 44 5.05 3.95 0.70
N SER A 45 4.73 2.87 0.01
CA SER A 45 5.29 1.54 0.29
C SER A 45 6.79 1.50 0.05
N HIS A 46 7.28 2.17 -1.01
CA HIS A 46 8.70 2.25 -1.37
C HIS A 46 8.96 3.38 -2.36
N ASP A 47 10.24 3.74 -2.53
CA ASP A 47 10.67 4.91 -3.30
C ASP A 47 10.92 4.60 -4.79
N HIS A 48 9.93 4.01 -5.46
CA HIS A 48 9.91 3.87 -6.92
C HIS A 48 9.02 4.94 -7.57
N PHE A 49 9.38 5.33 -8.80
CA PHE A 49 8.81 6.49 -9.49
C PHE A 49 7.29 6.39 -9.74
N ASP A 50 6.76 5.17 -9.79
CA ASP A 50 5.36 4.84 -9.99
C ASP A 50 4.56 4.66 -8.69
N HIS A 51 5.20 4.87 -7.52
CA HIS A 51 4.58 4.73 -6.19
C HIS A 51 4.75 5.97 -5.28
N ASN A 52 5.65 6.91 -5.61
CA ASN A 52 6.09 7.96 -4.68
C ASN A 52 5.67 9.39 -5.05
N SER A 53 4.67 9.57 -5.92
CA SER A 53 4.23 10.87 -6.42
C SER A 53 3.38 11.66 -5.40
N VAL A 54 3.89 11.82 -4.18
CA VAL A 54 3.23 12.46 -3.04
C VAL A 54 2.69 13.85 -3.40
N LYS A 55 3.46 14.63 -4.17
CA LYS A 55 3.09 15.99 -4.61
C LYS A 55 1.79 16.05 -5.41
N THR A 56 1.39 14.95 -6.04
CA THR A 56 0.16 14.86 -6.85
C THR A 56 -1.09 14.85 -5.96
N VAL A 57 -0.98 14.36 -4.72
CA VAL A 57 -2.11 14.13 -3.81
C VAL A 57 -1.98 14.84 -2.46
N GLU A 58 -0.85 15.48 -2.16
CA GLU A 58 -0.70 16.23 -0.91
C GLU A 58 -1.47 17.55 -0.93
N LYS A 59 -1.82 17.99 0.28
CA LYS A 59 -2.35 19.32 0.59
C LYS A 59 -1.66 19.84 1.84
N GLU A 60 -2.01 21.05 2.25
CA GLU A 60 -1.55 21.57 3.53
C GLU A 60 -1.90 20.60 4.67
N LYS A 61 -0.91 20.26 5.50
CA LYS A 61 -1.02 19.33 6.64
C LYS A 61 -1.18 17.84 6.30
N SER A 62 -1.01 17.43 5.04
CA SER A 62 -0.87 16.00 4.73
C SER A 62 0.28 15.40 5.55
N ILE A 63 0.04 14.21 6.10
CA ILE A 63 1.08 13.43 6.79
C ILE A 63 1.51 12.30 5.85
N VAL A 64 2.79 12.28 5.53
CA VAL A 64 3.39 11.26 4.65
C VAL A 64 4.08 10.22 5.53
N ILE A 65 3.74 8.95 5.33
CA ILE A 65 4.34 7.81 6.03
C ILE A 65 5.12 6.99 5.01
N THR A 66 6.41 6.84 5.29
CA THR A 66 7.37 6.06 4.49
C THR A 66 8.17 5.07 5.32
N ASP A 67 7.82 4.92 6.61
CA ASP A 67 8.44 3.96 7.53
C ASP A 67 7.44 2.89 7.99
N ILE A 68 7.93 1.90 8.73
CA ILE A 68 7.13 0.79 9.25
C ILE A 68 6.61 1.00 10.68
N LYS A 69 6.87 2.17 11.28
CA LYS A 69 6.56 2.39 12.70
C LYS A 69 5.03 2.46 12.90
N PRO A 70 4.54 2.11 14.09
CA PRO A 70 3.14 2.35 14.43
C PRO A 70 2.85 3.86 14.49
N HIS A 71 1.77 4.27 13.85
CA HIS A 71 1.23 5.63 13.89
C HIS A 71 -0.24 5.61 14.30
N THR A 72 -0.71 6.70 14.91
CA THR A 72 -2.13 6.94 15.13
C THR A 72 -2.45 8.38 14.77
N ILE A 73 -3.23 8.57 13.71
CA ILE A 73 -3.52 9.88 13.12
C ILE A 73 -5.02 10.00 12.96
N SER A 74 -5.64 10.96 13.63
CA SER A 74 -7.09 11.19 13.54
C SER A 74 -7.92 9.93 13.75
N GLY A 75 -7.54 9.08 14.72
CA GLY A 75 -8.23 7.81 15.00
C GLY A 75 -7.79 6.63 14.14
N VAL A 76 -7.13 6.85 12.99
CA VAL A 76 -6.60 5.79 12.13
C VAL A 76 -5.33 5.20 12.75
N LYS A 77 -5.35 3.89 13.03
CA LYS A 77 -4.17 3.14 13.46
C LYS A 77 -3.46 2.60 12.22
N ILE A 78 -2.16 2.82 12.11
CA ILE A 78 -1.35 2.44 10.95
C ILE A 78 -0.09 1.78 11.45
N ARG A 79 0.38 0.73 10.77
CA ARG A 79 1.69 0.13 11.00
C ARG A 79 2.21 -0.46 9.70
N GLY A 80 3.53 -0.54 9.58
CA GLY A 80 4.16 -1.23 8.46
C GLY A 80 4.68 -2.61 8.84
N VAL A 81 4.84 -3.46 7.84
CA VAL A 81 5.56 -4.72 7.89
C VAL A 81 6.56 -4.72 6.73
N GLU A 82 7.84 -4.86 7.01
CA GLU A 82 8.87 -4.91 5.96
C GLU A 82 8.73 -6.23 5.17
N ALA A 83 8.81 -6.14 3.84
CA ALA A 83 8.85 -7.25 2.90
C ALA A 83 9.80 -6.93 1.74
N PHE A 84 9.89 -7.82 0.76
CA PHE A 84 10.80 -7.65 -0.38
C PHE A 84 10.05 -7.52 -1.70
N HIS A 85 10.59 -6.67 -2.58
CA HIS A 85 10.10 -6.47 -3.93
C HIS A 85 10.59 -7.57 -4.91
N ASP A 86 11.29 -8.59 -4.40
CA ASP A 86 11.77 -9.71 -5.20
C ASP A 86 11.98 -10.97 -4.35
N GLU A 87 12.03 -12.12 -5.00
CA GLU A 87 12.32 -13.43 -4.39
C GLU A 87 13.75 -13.57 -3.84
N ALA A 88 14.65 -12.63 -4.16
CA ALA A 88 16.06 -12.63 -3.78
C ALA A 88 16.32 -11.69 -2.59
N LYS A 89 15.33 -11.54 -1.70
CA LYS A 89 15.40 -10.75 -0.46
C LYS A 89 15.78 -9.30 -0.69
N GLY A 90 15.22 -8.69 -1.73
CA GLY A 90 15.42 -7.28 -2.07
C GLY A 90 16.74 -6.97 -2.77
N SER A 91 17.55 -7.99 -3.09
CA SER A 91 18.84 -7.76 -3.75
C SER A 91 18.71 -7.28 -5.19
N LYS A 92 17.53 -7.44 -5.82
CA LYS A 92 17.26 -7.00 -7.19
C LYS A 92 16.48 -5.69 -7.24
N ARG A 93 15.56 -5.48 -6.30
CA ARG A 93 14.54 -4.41 -6.34
C ARG A 93 14.31 -3.69 -5.02
N GLY A 94 14.99 -4.09 -3.95
CA GLY A 94 14.88 -3.47 -2.63
C GLY A 94 13.76 -4.01 -1.76
N THR A 95 13.53 -3.32 -0.66
CA THR A 95 12.48 -3.62 0.32
C THR A 95 11.24 -2.78 0.03
N ILE A 96 10.09 -3.26 0.55
CA ILE A 96 8.82 -2.53 0.56
C ILE A 96 8.25 -2.53 1.97
N ASN A 97 7.42 -1.53 2.25
CA ASN A 97 6.58 -1.47 3.43
C ASN A 97 5.18 -1.93 3.06
N ILE A 98 4.76 -3.10 3.56
CA ILE A 98 3.36 -3.48 3.60
C ILE A 98 2.68 -2.61 4.66
N TYR A 99 1.59 -1.94 4.33
CA TYR A 99 0.84 -1.14 5.31
C TYR A 99 -0.41 -1.89 5.77
N VAL A 100 -0.59 -1.98 7.09
CA VAL A 100 -1.84 -2.42 7.72
C VAL A 100 -2.42 -1.25 8.48
N PHE A 101 -3.67 -0.90 8.20
CA PHE A 101 -4.34 0.23 8.83
C PHE A 101 -5.82 -0.02 9.08
N THR A 102 -6.35 0.59 10.15
CA THR A 102 -7.76 0.40 10.55
C THR A 102 -8.50 1.73 10.51
N VAL A 103 -9.64 1.74 9.81
CA VAL A 103 -10.59 2.87 9.71
C VAL A 103 -11.98 2.32 10.05
N ASP A 104 -12.68 2.90 11.02
CA ASP A 104 -14.02 2.45 11.46
C ASP A 104 -14.11 0.93 11.71
N ASP A 105 -13.17 0.40 12.48
CA ASP A 105 -13.05 -1.04 12.80
C ASP A 105 -12.82 -1.98 11.59
N ILE A 106 -12.64 -1.44 10.37
CA ILE A 106 -12.30 -2.19 9.16
C ILE A 106 -10.78 -2.12 8.96
N THR A 107 -10.14 -3.28 8.87
CA THR A 107 -8.70 -3.41 8.70
C THR A 107 -8.34 -3.63 7.23
N PHE A 108 -7.52 -2.73 6.72
CA PHE A 108 -6.99 -2.73 5.37
C PHE A 108 -5.54 -3.20 5.38
N CYS A 109 -5.14 -3.89 4.32
CA CYS A 109 -3.75 -4.21 4.06
C CYS A 109 -3.37 -3.86 2.62
N HIS A 110 -2.37 -2.99 2.46
CA HIS A 110 -1.75 -2.65 1.18
C HIS A 110 -0.41 -3.36 1.07
N LEU A 111 -0.31 -4.34 0.18
CA LEU A 111 0.91 -5.15 0.03
C LEU A 111 2.02 -4.45 -0.75
N GLY A 112 1.77 -3.25 -1.30
CA GLY A 112 2.71 -2.58 -2.19
C GLY A 112 3.08 -3.48 -3.36
N ASP A 113 4.36 -3.48 -3.69
CA ASP A 113 4.92 -4.22 -4.81
C ASP A 113 5.55 -5.56 -4.37
N LEU A 114 4.79 -6.34 -3.61
CA LEU A 114 5.22 -7.63 -3.09
C LEU A 114 5.75 -8.54 -4.21
N GLY A 115 7.00 -9.02 -4.04
CA GLY A 115 7.71 -9.81 -5.05
C GLY A 115 7.95 -11.26 -4.68
N HIS A 116 7.31 -11.77 -3.63
CA HIS A 116 7.39 -13.17 -3.20
C HIS A 116 6.15 -13.55 -2.37
N VAL A 117 5.88 -14.86 -2.24
CA VAL A 117 4.88 -15.37 -1.29
C VAL A 117 5.35 -15.10 0.15
N LEU A 118 4.42 -14.70 1.02
CA LEU A 118 4.72 -14.36 2.41
C LEU A 118 5.05 -15.60 3.25
N ASP A 119 5.97 -15.44 4.20
CA ASP A 119 6.23 -16.44 5.24
C ASP A 119 5.26 -16.29 6.43
N GLU A 120 5.19 -17.33 7.27
CA GLU A 120 4.30 -17.38 8.43
C GLU A 120 4.55 -16.23 9.43
N GLU A 121 5.80 -15.77 9.55
CA GLU A 121 6.15 -14.70 10.48
C GLU A 121 5.58 -13.36 9.99
N THR A 122 5.69 -13.10 8.70
CA THR A 122 5.15 -11.90 8.04
C THR A 122 3.64 -11.91 8.07
N VAL A 123 3.01 -13.05 7.76
CA VAL A 123 1.56 -13.25 7.87
C VAL A 123 1.07 -12.97 9.29
N LYS A 124 1.74 -13.52 10.30
CA LYS A 124 1.41 -13.27 11.71
C LYS A 124 1.56 -11.79 12.10
N LYS A 125 2.55 -11.09 11.53
CA LYS A 125 2.70 -9.64 11.72
C LYS A 125 1.58 -8.87 11.00
N ILE A 126 1.12 -9.30 9.83
CA ILE A 126 -0.02 -8.69 9.12
C ILE A 126 -1.31 -8.88 9.92
N GLY A 127 -1.56 -10.04 10.50
CA GLY A 127 -2.76 -10.31 11.29
C GLY A 127 -4.03 -10.37 10.43
N GLU A 128 -5.19 -10.22 11.07
CA GLU A 128 -6.48 -10.28 10.39
C GLU A 128 -6.70 -9.03 9.51
N VAL A 129 -7.26 -9.25 8.32
CA VAL A 129 -7.49 -8.22 7.29
C VAL A 129 -8.89 -8.39 6.72
N ASP A 130 -9.65 -7.30 6.63
CA ASP A 130 -10.97 -7.28 5.99
C ASP A 130 -10.86 -6.96 4.50
N ILE A 131 -9.93 -6.07 4.13
CA ILE A 131 -9.74 -5.60 2.75
C ILE A 131 -8.25 -5.63 2.38
N LEU A 132 -7.91 -6.46 1.39
CA LEU A 132 -6.55 -6.65 0.91
C LEU A 132 -6.36 -6.01 -0.48
N PHE A 133 -5.37 -5.13 -0.61
CA PHE A 133 -4.86 -4.63 -1.89
C PHE A 133 -3.59 -5.41 -2.24
N ILE A 134 -3.69 -6.24 -3.28
CA ILE A 134 -2.65 -7.21 -3.66
C ILE A 134 -2.23 -7.01 -5.13
N PRO A 135 -0.92 -6.93 -5.43
CA PRO A 135 -0.44 -6.89 -6.80
C PRO A 135 -0.60 -8.25 -7.49
N VAL A 136 -0.77 -8.23 -8.81
CA VAL A 136 -0.93 -9.42 -9.66
C VAL A 136 -0.17 -9.29 -10.99
N GLY A 137 0.89 -8.47 -11.01
CA GLY A 137 1.56 -8.05 -12.25
C GLY A 137 2.50 -9.11 -12.86
N GLY A 138 3.04 -10.03 -12.04
CA GLY A 138 3.85 -11.19 -12.46
C GLY A 138 5.21 -10.90 -13.11
N THR A 139 5.54 -9.64 -13.40
CA THR A 139 6.84 -9.25 -13.97
C THR A 139 7.77 -8.62 -12.93
N TYR A 140 7.24 -7.65 -12.18
CA TYR A 140 7.96 -6.92 -11.14
C TYR A 140 7.49 -7.27 -9.73
N THR A 141 6.31 -7.87 -9.64
CA THR A 141 5.64 -8.31 -8.43
C THR A 141 5.20 -9.76 -8.61
N ILE A 142 4.62 -10.35 -7.58
CA ILE A 142 4.01 -11.68 -7.65
C ILE A 142 3.00 -11.80 -8.80
N ASP A 143 2.89 -13.01 -9.35
CA ASP A 143 1.89 -13.34 -10.35
C ASP A 143 0.51 -13.65 -9.74
N ALA A 144 -0.49 -13.91 -10.59
CA ALA A 144 -1.85 -14.20 -10.14
C ALA A 144 -1.97 -15.48 -9.29
N LYS A 145 -1.11 -16.49 -9.52
CA LYS A 145 -1.11 -17.73 -8.75
C LYS A 145 -0.50 -17.48 -7.37
N GLU A 146 0.64 -16.81 -7.32
CA GLU A 146 1.30 -16.42 -6.07
C GLU A 146 0.43 -15.50 -5.24
N ALA A 147 -0.26 -14.53 -5.86
CA ALA A 147 -1.24 -13.68 -5.20
C ALA A 147 -2.37 -14.51 -4.57
N TRP A 148 -2.89 -15.52 -5.28
CA TRP A 148 -3.88 -16.43 -4.72
C TRP A 148 -3.33 -17.26 -3.55
N ASP A 149 -2.06 -17.64 -3.60
CA ASP A 149 -1.41 -18.35 -2.49
C ASP A 149 -1.23 -17.43 -1.28
N VAL A 150 -0.90 -16.14 -1.46
CA VAL A 150 -0.87 -15.12 -0.39
C VAL A 150 -2.25 -14.89 0.23
N VAL A 151 -3.31 -14.81 -0.57
CA VAL A 151 -4.69 -14.62 -0.09
C VAL A 151 -5.14 -15.77 0.82
N LYS A 152 -4.62 -16.99 0.68
CA LYS A 152 -4.97 -18.11 1.58
C LYS A 152 -4.25 -18.06 2.93
N LEU A 153 -3.18 -17.26 3.01
CA LEU A 153 -2.37 -17.15 4.21
C LEU A 153 -2.87 -16.03 5.14
N ILE A 154 -3.44 -14.97 4.55
CA ILE A 154 -4.04 -13.81 5.25
C ILE A 154 -5.52 -14.07 5.50
#